data_AF-A0A2M7J568-F1
#
_entry.id   AF-A0A2M7J568-F1
#
_cell.length_a   1.000
_cell.length_b   1.000
_cell.length_c   1.000
_cell.angle_alpha   90.00
_cell.angle_beta   90.00
_cell.angle_gamma   90.00
#
_symmetry.space_group_name_H-M   'P 1'
#
loop_
_entity.id
_entity.type
_entity.pdbx_description
1 polymer ?
#
loop_
_entity_poly.entity_id
_entity_poly.type
_entity_poly.pdbx_seq_one_letter_code
_entity_poly.pdbx_strand_id
1 'polypeptide(L)'
;VEAHSALTTARIQMEQFYQDNRTYVGATCPAATTYFSYACTLAANTFTITASSAANQGLGAAGSYVYTINQSNAKTTTAFPGEKPSTTTWISK
;
A
#
# COMPACT_ATOMS: atom_id res chain seq x y z
N VAL A 1 6.63 1.90 9.94
CA VAL A 1 5.50 2.69 10.49
C VAL A 1 4.88 3.61 9.43
N GLU A 2 5.67 4.44 8.74
CA GLU A 2 5.16 5.40 7.73
C GLU A 2 4.31 4.77 6.62
N ALA A 3 4.78 3.68 5.98
CA ALA A 3 4.02 2.98 4.94
C ALA A 3 2.67 2.46 5.48
N HIS A 4 2.63 1.94 6.71
CA HIS A 4 1.42 1.38 7.31
C HIS A 4 0.36 2.46 7.58
N SER A 5 0.77 3.62 8.10
CA SER A 5 -0.13 4.75 8.31
C SER A 5 -0.65 5.28 6.98
N ALA A 6 0.21 5.46 5.98
CA ALA A 6 -0.19 5.93 4.66
C ALA A 6 -1.18 4.98 3.98
N LEU A 7 -0.92 3.67 4.01
CA LEU A 7 -1.82 2.65 3.47
C LEU A 7 -3.17 2.60 4.21
N THR A 8 -3.16 2.79 5.54
CA THR A 8 -4.40 2.82 6.33
C THR A 8 -5.26 4.05 5.99
N THR A 9 -4.64 5.24 5.91
CA THR A 9 -5.33 6.46 5.47
C THR A 9 -5.85 6.34 4.05
N ALA A 10 -5.05 5.79 3.14
CA ALA A 10 -5.42 5.58 1.76
C ALA A 10 -6.64 4.66 1.63
N ARG A 11 -6.70 3.56 2.40
CA ARG A 11 -7.87 2.69 2.44
C ARG A 11 -9.13 3.50 2.81
N ILE A 12 -9.06 4.33 3.84
CA ILE A 12 -10.22 5.14 4.28
C ILE A 12 -10.69 6.06 3.13
N GLN A 13 -9.75 6.68 2.42
CA GLN A 13 -10.06 7.53 1.26
C GLN A 13 -10.70 6.73 0.11
N MET A 14 -10.23 5.51 -0.15
CA MET A 14 -10.85 4.61 -1.14
C MET A 14 -12.30 4.28 -0.75
N GLU A 15 -12.57 3.97 0.52
CA GLU A 15 -13.94 3.67 0.97
C GLU A 15 -14.85 4.89 0.85
N GLN A 16 -14.36 6.09 1.20
CA GLN A 16 -15.10 7.33 1.00
C GLN A 16 -15.44 7.55 -0.47
N PHE A 17 -14.45 7.40 -1.36
CA PHE A 17 -14.67 7.53 -2.81
C PHE A 17 -15.72 6.54 -3.31
N TYR A 18 -15.71 5.30 -2.82
CA TYR A 18 -16.70 4.30 -3.20
C TYR A 18 -18.11 4.63 -2.68
N GLN A 19 -18.26 5.22 -1.49
CA GLN A 19 -19.57 5.66 -1.01
C GLN A 19 -20.19 6.70 -1.95
N ASP A 20 -19.37 7.61 -2.48
CA ASP A 20 -19.82 8.70 -3.35
C ASP A 20 -20.04 8.26 -4.81
N ASN A 21 -19.17 7.38 -5.33
CA ASN A 21 -19.12 7.05 -6.76
C ASN A 21 -19.62 5.64 -7.10
N ARG A 22 -19.76 4.76 -6.10
CA ARG A 22 -20.09 3.33 -6.27
C ARG A 22 -19.12 2.58 -7.20
N THR A 23 -17.88 3.05 -7.28
CA THR A 23 -16.77 2.42 -7.99
C THR A 23 -15.45 2.86 -7.36
N TYR A 24 -14.37 2.08 -7.45
CA TYR A 24 -13.01 2.58 -7.16
C TYR A 24 -12.29 3.09 -8.41
N VAL A 25 -12.86 2.91 -9.61
CA VAL A 25 -12.27 3.44 -10.85
C VAL A 25 -12.22 4.96 -10.79
N GLY A 26 -11.04 5.52 -11.02
CA GLY A 26 -10.82 6.98 -10.95
C GLY A 26 -10.49 7.50 -9.56
N ALA A 27 -10.43 6.64 -8.53
CA ALA A 27 -9.94 7.03 -7.22
C ALA A 27 -8.45 7.45 -7.29
N THR A 28 -8.10 8.49 -6.53
CA THR A 28 -6.72 9.00 -6.50
C THR A 28 -5.84 8.08 -5.67
N CYS A 29 -4.73 7.64 -6.26
CA CYS A 29 -3.73 6.86 -5.56
C CYS A 29 -2.93 7.75 -4.58
N PRO A 30 -2.43 7.23 -3.44
CA PRO A 30 -1.68 8.02 -2.49
C PRO A 30 -0.43 8.65 -3.12
N ALA A 31 -0.12 9.89 -2.70
CA ALA A 31 1.11 10.53 -3.11
C ALA A 31 2.34 9.81 -2.53
N ALA A 32 3.42 9.77 -3.31
CA ALA A 32 4.69 9.28 -2.82
C ALA A 32 5.22 10.13 -1.65
N THR A 33 5.93 9.48 -0.73
CA THR A 33 6.67 10.15 0.35
C THR A 33 8.16 10.04 0.12
N THR A 34 8.95 10.60 1.03
CA THR A 34 10.41 10.50 1.02
C THR A 34 10.90 9.06 0.98
N TYR A 35 10.19 8.11 1.59
CA TYR A 35 10.66 6.73 1.76
C TYR A 35 9.86 5.69 0.97
N PHE A 36 8.66 6.01 0.49
CA PHE A 36 7.78 5.06 -0.18
C PHE A 36 7.10 5.66 -1.42
N SER A 37 7.04 4.87 -2.48
CA SER A 37 6.16 5.09 -3.63
C SER A 37 4.92 4.22 -3.51
N TYR A 38 3.78 4.71 -4.00
CA TYR A 38 2.51 3.98 -3.96
C TYR A 38 1.97 3.75 -5.38
N ALA A 39 1.51 2.53 -5.65
CA ALA A 39 0.83 2.16 -6.88
C ALA A 39 -0.54 1.56 -6.55
N CYS A 40 -1.54 1.86 -7.38
CA CYS A 40 -2.90 1.38 -7.19
C CYS A 40 -3.36 0.59 -8.39
N THR A 41 -3.90 -0.60 -8.14
CA THR A 41 -4.70 -1.34 -9.10
C THR A 41 -6.15 -1.17 -8.71
N LEU A 42 -6.94 -0.50 -9.55
CA LEU A 42 -8.33 -0.13 -9.27
C LEU A 42 -9.27 -0.83 -10.23
N ALA A 43 -10.37 -1.36 -9.71
CA ALA A 43 -11.49 -1.89 -10.48
C ALA A 43 -12.81 -1.39 -9.87
N ALA A 44 -13.95 -1.78 -10.44
CA ALA A 44 -15.25 -1.30 -9.96
C ALA A 44 -15.43 -1.54 -8.45
N ASN A 45 -15.17 -2.76 -7.98
CA ASN A 45 -15.47 -3.17 -6.60
C ASN A 45 -14.25 -3.67 -5.81
N THR A 46 -13.06 -3.55 -6.39
CA THR A 46 -11.82 -3.98 -5.74
C THR A 46 -10.72 -2.95 -5.94
N PHE A 47 -9.79 -2.92 -4.98
CA PHE A 47 -8.54 -2.19 -5.15
C PHE A 47 -7.39 -2.95 -4.50
N THR A 48 -6.17 -2.65 -4.93
CA THR A 48 -4.96 -2.99 -4.18
C THR A 48 -4.02 -1.80 -4.24
N ILE A 49 -3.58 -1.34 -3.07
CA ILE A 49 -2.54 -0.30 -2.96
C ILE A 49 -1.26 -1.01 -2.54
N THR A 50 -0.19 -0.78 -3.30
CA THR A 50 1.14 -1.31 -3.05
C THR A 50 2.06 -0.17 -2.66
N ALA A 51 2.66 -0.24 -1.48
CA ALA A 51 3.73 0.64 -1.04
C ALA A 51 5.07 -0.06 -1.24
N SER A 52 5.99 0.57 -1.96
CA SER A 52 7.35 0.06 -2.19
C SER A 52 8.36 1.07 -1.67
N SER A 53 9.37 0.61 -0.92
CA SER A 53 10.43 1.50 -0.42
C SER A 53 11.20 2.15 -1.57
N ALA A 54 11.57 3.41 -1.41
CA ALA A 54 12.43 4.14 -2.33
C ALA A 54 13.91 3.73 -2.14
N ALA A 55 14.66 3.71 -3.25
CA ALA A 55 16.10 3.45 -3.20
C ALA A 55 16.85 4.61 -2.53
N ASN A 56 17.97 4.29 -1.87
CA ASN A 56 18.91 5.27 -1.29
C ASN A 56 18.37 6.12 -0.12
N GLN A 57 17.20 5.76 0.43
CA GLN A 57 16.57 6.48 1.54
C GLN A 57 16.83 5.79 2.90
N GLY A 58 17.92 5.03 3.03
CA GLY A 58 18.24 4.26 4.23
C GLY A 58 17.43 2.97 4.42
N LEU A 59 16.53 2.64 3.49
CA LEU A 59 15.71 1.42 3.49
C LEU A 59 16.23 0.34 2.51
N GLY A 60 17.46 0.48 2.02
CA GLY A 60 18.05 -0.42 1.02
C GLY A 60 17.69 -0.05 -0.42
N ALA A 61 17.66 -1.05 -1.29
CA ALA A 61 17.25 -0.89 -2.67
C ALA A 61 15.75 -0.57 -2.79
N ALA A 62 15.33 0.00 -3.92
CA ALA A 62 13.90 0.17 -4.19
C ALA A 62 13.16 -1.17 -4.10
N GLY A 63 12.01 -1.18 -3.44
CA GLY A 63 11.22 -2.40 -3.24
C GLY A 63 11.84 -3.42 -2.29
N SER A 64 12.85 -3.05 -1.50
CA SER A 64 13.35 -3.91 -0.40
C SER A 64 12.25 -4.19 0.62
N TYR A 65 11.37 -3.21 0.85
CA TYR A 65 10.15 -3.36 1.62
C TYR A 65 8.95 -3.13 0.73
N VAL A 66 8.04 -4.10 0.67
CA VAL A 66 6.80 -3.98 -0.10
C VAL A 66 5.62 -4.45 0.73
N TYR A 67 4.64 -3.56 0.87
CA TYR A 67 3.43 -3.77 1.66
C TYR A 67 2.21 -3.51 0.80
N THR A 68 1.13 -4.26 1.02
CA THR A 68 -0.14 -4.01 0.34
C THR A 68 -1.31 -3.88 1.30
N ILE A 69 -2.35 -3.17 0.86
CA ILE A 69 -3.70 -3.20 1.44
C ILE A 69 -4.75 -3.28 0.34
N ASN A 70 -5.87 -3.95 0.63
CA ASN A 70 -7.02 -4.03 -0.29
C ASN A 70 -8.33 -3.62 0.41
N GLN A 71 -9.44 -3.66 -0.34
CA GLN A 71 -10.78 -3.30 0.14
C GLN A 71 -11.22 -4.13 1.35
N SER A 72 -10.82 -5.41 1.40
CA SER A 72 -11.10 -6.32 2.51
C SER A 72 -10.17 -6.09 3.71
N ASN A 73 -9.37 -5.03 3.72
CA ASN A 73 -8.37 -4.73 4.75
C ASN A 73 -7.31 -5.84 4.92
N ALA A 74 -7.04 -6.62 3.87
CA ALA A 74 -5.96 -7.60 3.88
C ALA A 74 -4.62 -6.87 3.79
N LYS A 75 -3.79 -7.00 4.83
CA LYS A 75 -2.52 -6.29 5.00
C LYS A 75 -1.36 -7.24 4.75
N THR A 76 -0.77 -7.22 3.56
CA THR A 76 0.24 -8.23 3.18
C THR A 76 1.63 -7.62 3.14
N THR A 77 2.64 -8.36 3.62
CA THR A 77 4.05 -8.07 3.37
C THR A 77 4.52 -8.94 2.21
N THR A 78 4.95 -8.32 1.11
CA THR A 78 5.37 -9.01 -0.13
C THR A 78 6.87 -8.90 -0.42
N ALA A 79 7.58 -8.00 0.27
CA ALA A 79 9.03 -8.03 0.42
C ALA A 79 9.45 -7.49 1.78
N PHE A 80 10.38 -8.17 2.45
CA PHE A 80 11.03 -7.73 3.68
C PHE A 80 12.42 -8.35 3.77
N PRO A 81 13.53 -7.57 3.86
CA PRO A 81 14.86 -8.12 3.80
C PRO A 81 15.13 -9.04 5.00
N GLY A 82 15.55 -10.28 4.71
CA GLY A 82 15.86 -11.29 5.72
C GLY A 82 14.68 -12.15 6.16
N GLU A 83 13.47 -11.95 5.63
CA GLU A 83 12.30 -12.77 5.92
C GLU A 83 11.58 -13.23 4.64
N LYS A 84 10.83 -14.33 4.75
CA LYS A 84 10.08 -14.87 3.60
C LYS A 84 8.76 -14.11 3.44
N PRO A 85 8.49 -13.46 2.29
CA PRO A 85 7.61 -12.30 2.29
C PRO A 85 6.21 -12.64 1.78
N SER A 86 5.51 -13.50 2.51
CA SER A 86 4.14 -13.90 2.12
C SER A 86 3.23 -14.06 3.32
N THR A 87 3.36 -13.14 4.28
CA THR A 87 2.48 -13.11 5.44
C THR A 87 1.28 -12.21 5.16
N THR A 88 0.12 -12.61 5.64
CA THR A 88 -1.13 -11.82 5.60
C THR A 88 -1.17 -10.72 6.67
N THR A 89 0.00 -10.39 7.22
CA THR A 89 0.20 -9.32 8.20
C THR A 89 1.35 -8.42 7.75
N TRP A 90 1.26 -7.14 8.10
CA TRP A 90 2.39 -6.24 7.94
C TRP A 90 3.46 -6.51 8.99
N ILE A 91 4.68 -6.74 8.53
CA ILE A 91 5.87 -6.93 9.38
C ILE A 91 6.63 -5.61 9.46
N SER A 92 7.21 -5.30 10.62
CA SER A 92 8.12 -4.17 10.80
C SER A 92 9.30 -4.59 11.66
N LYS A 93 10.46 -3.98 11.43
CA LYS A 93 11.60 -4.04 12.36
C LYS A 93 11.39 -3.08 13.53
#